data_AF-U1ZRW8-F1
#
_entry.id   AF-U1ZRW8-F1
#
_cell.length_a   1.000
_cell.length_b   1.000
_cell.length_c   1.000
_cell.angle_alpha   90.00
_cell.angle_beta   90.00
_cell.angle_gamma   90.00
#
_symmetry.space_group_name_H-M   'P 1'
#
loop_
_entity.id
_entity.type
_entity.pdbx_description
1 polymer ?
#
loop_
_entity_poly.entity_id
_entity_poly.type
_entity_poly.pdbx_seq_one_letter_code
_entity_poly.pdbx_strand_id
1 'polypeptide(L)'
;PYGSGLGGGGFFLLRTAGDRPSYDFLDARERAPLQAKADMYQRQGKAQRELSLNGALAAAIPGLPAALVELAERHGRLPLKTSLAPAIALANEGFAVDRVYRERAAWRLAALRDDSESARLFLDRGEVPAEGYRLRQPELAATLQTIAAQGHAGFYAGHLAERLVAGVRKAGGIWSLDDLREYRSVRRAPLRFPLADGRELISAPPPSAGGVALAQ
;
A
#
# COMPACT_ATOMS: atom_id res chain seq x y z
N PRO A 1 4.22 10.71 -3.43
CA PRO A 1 3.71 9.35 -3.07
C PRO A 1 4.16 8.90 -1.65
N TYR A 2 4.05 9.80 -0.66
CA TYR A 2 4.76 9.72 0.63
C TYR A 2 3.91 9.18 1.79
N GLY A 3 2.74 8.62 1.52
CA GLY A 3 1.86 8.05 2.55
C GLY A 3 0.77 7.10 2.04
N SER A 4 0.62 6.97 0.72
CA SER A 4 -0.32 6.04 0.07
C SER A 4 0.30 5.50 -1.22
N GLY A 5 0.10 4.21 -1.51
CA GLY A 5 0.57 3.57 -2.73
C GLY A 5 0.20 2.09 -2.79
N LEU A 6 0.12 1.54 -4.01
CA LEU A 6 -0.21 0.12 -4.26
C LEU A 6 0.80 -0.86 -3.63
N GLY A 7 2.00 -0.39 -3.29
CA GLY A 7 3.04 -1.18 -2.64
C GLY A 7 2.89 -1.35 -1.12
N GLY A 8 1.83 -0.80 -0.52
CA GLY A 8 1.57 -0.93 0.92
C GLY A 8 0.24 -1.62 1.23
N GLY A 9 -0.26 -1.37 2.44
CA GLY A 9 -1.52 -1.90 2.96
C GLY A 9 -2.26 -0.90 3.84
N GLY A 10 -3.32 -1.36 4.49
CA GLY A 10 -4.10 -0.50 5.36
C GLY A 10 -5.29 -1.19 6.02
N PHE A 11 -6.05 -0.37 6.73
CA PHE A 11 -7.24 -0.77 7.46
C PHE A 11 -8.41 0.11 7.05
N PHE A 12 -9.58 -0.49 6.85
CA PHE A 12 -10.79 0.22 6.45
C PHE A 12 -11.93 -0.15 7.40
N LEU A 13 -12.35 0.82 8.23
CA LEU A 13 -13.58 0.71 9.01
C LEU A 13 -14.74 1.20 8.15
N LEU A 14 -15.67 0.29 7.86
CA LEU A 14 -16.81 0.53 6.99
C LEU A 14 -18.07 0.62 7.85
N ARG A 15 -18.87 1.66 7.63
CA ARG A 15 -20.21 1.78 8.20
C ARG A 15 -21.23 1.72 7.07
N THR A 16 -22.09 0.72 7.09
CA THR A 16 -23.23 0.64 6.17
C THR A 16 -24.43 1.33 6.81
N ALA A 17 -25.04 2.27 6.08
CA ALA A 17 -26.21 3.01 6.54
C ALA A 17 -27.49 2.14 6.52
N GLY A 18 -28.47 2.52 7.34
CA GLY A 18 -29.77 1.87 7.49
C GLY A 18 -30.36 2.17 8.87
N ASP A 19 -31.59 1.70 9.13
CA ASP A 19 -32.26 1.89 10.43
C ASP A 19 -31.44 1.31 11.59
N ARG A 20 -30.68 0.23 11.31
CA ARG A 20 -29.65 -0.32 12.18
C ARG A 20 -28.32 -0.37 11.41
N PRO A 21 -27.44 0.64 11.58
CA PRO A 21 -26.16 0.66 10.89
C PRO A 21 -25.32 -0.57 11.25
N SER A 22 -24.68 -1.18 10.24
CA SER A 22 -23.69 -2.25 10.45
C SER A 22 -22.27 -1.72 10.26
N TYR A 23 -21.32 -2.39 10.90
CA TYR A 23 -19.91 -2.00 10.87
C TYR A 23 -19.04 -3.21 10.56
N ASP A 24 -18.21 -3.08 9.54
CA ASP A 24 -17.24 -4.08 9.12
C ASP A 24 -15.84 -3.49 9.17
N PHE A 25 -14.85 -4.34 9.41
CA PHE A 25 -13.45 -3.92 9.36
C PHE A 25 -12.69 -4.76 8.35
N LEU A 26 -12.15 -4.10 7.32
CA LEU A 26 -11.29 -4.72 6.34
C LEU A 26 -9.83 -4.52 6.73
N ASP A 27 -9.16 -5.61 7.05
CA ASP A 27 -7.73 -5.70 7.26
C ASP A 27 -7.05 -6.08 5.95
N ALA A 28 -6.39 -5.10 5.36
CA ALA A 28 -5.53 -5.26 4.20
C ALA A 28 -4.11 -4.84 4.56
N ARG A 29 -3.67 -5.15 5.79
CA ARG A 29 -2.29 -4.96 6.21
C ARG A 29 -1.38 -5.85 5.35
N GLU A 30 -0.16 -5.39 5.14
CA GLU A 30 0.85 -6.17 4.45
C GLU A 30 1.16 -7.46 5.22
N ARG A 31 1.52 -8.52 4.49
CA ARG A 31 1.96 -9.79 5.09
C ARG A 31 3.44 -9.98 4.88
N ALA A 32 4.16 -10.43 5.91
CA ALA A 32 5.54 -10.84 5.73
C ALA A 32 5.62 -11.93 4.63
N PRO A 33 6.61 -11.88 3.73
CA PRO A 33 6.83 -12.95 2.77
C PRO A 33 7.00 -14.30 3.50
N LEU A 34 6.59 -15.40 2.88
CA LEU A 34 6.68 -16.77 3.38
C LEU A 34 8.11 -17.17 3.74
N GLN A 35 9.11 -16.56 3.09
CA GLN A 35 10.53 -16.77 3.39
C GLN A 35 11.07 -15.87 4.51
N ALA A 36 10.25 -15.00 5.11
CA ALA A 36 10.67 -14.13 6.19
C ALA A 36 11.08 -14.94 7.42
N LYS A 37 12.13 -14.49 8.10
CA LYS A 37 12.67 -15.10 9.32
C LYS A 37 12.82 -14.05 10.40
N ALA A 38 12.73 -14.46 11.66
CA ALA A 38 12.84 -13.55 12.80
C ALA A 38 14.15 -12.75 12.83
N ASP A 39 15.22 -13.30 12.25
CA ASP A 39 16.57 -12.73 12.22
C ASP A 39 16.98 -12.14 10.87
N MET A 40 16.08 -12.02 9.88
CA MET A 40 16.41 -11.59 8.52
C MET A 40 17.06 -10.19 8.43
N TYR A 41 16.80 -9.33 9.43
CA TYR A 41 17.37 -8.00 9.57
C TYR A 41 18.63 -7.94 10.43
N GLN A 42 19.19 -9.08 10.84
CA GLN A 42 20.40 -9.13 11.64
C GLN A 42 21.63 -9.44 10.78
N ARG A 43 22.78 -8.92 11.20
CA ARG A 43 24.11 -9.31 10.69
C ARG A 43 25.00 -9.53 11.90
N GLN A 44 25.64 -10.71 11.96
CA GLN A 44 26.47 -11.11 13.10
C GLN A 44 25.76 -10.95 14.47
N GLY A 45 24.47 -11.31 14.52
CA GLY A 45 23.63 -11.21 15.74
C GLY A 45 23.22 -9.79 16.14
N LYS A 46 23.53 -8.77 15.32
CA LYS A 46 23.14 -7.37 15.56
C LYS A 46 22.10 -6.91 14.56
N ALA A 47 21.02 -6.32 15.05
CA ALA A 47 19.98 -5.73 14.21
C ALA A 47 20.55 -4.60 13.33
N GLN A 48 20.24 -4.64 12.04
CA GLN A 48 20.60 -3.63 11.06
C GLN A 48 19.31 -2.90 10.66
N ARG A 49 19.06 -1.76 11.31
CA ARG A 49 17.81 -0.99 11.15
C ARG A 49 17.51 -0.65 9.69
N GLU A 50 18.51 -0.31 8.90
CA GLU A 50 18.31 0.10 7.50
C GLU A 50 17.71 -1.03 6.64
N LEU A 51 17.99 -2.29 6.95
CA LEU A 51 17.45 -3.44 6.21
C LEU A 51 15.93 -3.57 6.33
N SER A 52 15.33 -3.00 7.38
CA SER A 52 13.88 -2.99 7.58
C SER A 52 13.20 -1.67 7.20
N LEU A 53 13.97 -0.69 6.70
CA LEU A 53 13.47 0.62 6.30
C LEU A 53 13.66 0.90 4.81
N ASN A 54 14.77 0.45 4.24
CA ASN A 54 15.22 0.78 2.90
C ASN A 54 15.49 -0.49 2.08
N GLY A 55 15.11 -0.45 0.80
CA GLY A 55 15.35 -1.54 -0.13
C GLY A 55 14.31 -2.66 -0.10
N ALA A 56 14.49 -3.63 -1.00
CA ALA A 56 13.49 -4.65 -1.28
C ALA A 56 13.28 -5.67 -0.14
N LEU A 57 14.25 -5.85 0.75
CA LEU A 57 14.11 -6.73 1.91
C LEU A 57 13.11 -6.19 2.94
N ALA A 58 12.95 -4.86 3.02
CA ALA A 58 12.00 -4.21 3.92
C ALA A 58 10.53 -4.33 3.45
N ALA A 59 10.32 -4.72 2.19
CA ALA A 59 8.99 -4.76 1.58
C ALA A 59 8.23 -6.04 1.97
N ALA A 60 7.04 -5.86 2.53
CA ALA A 60 6.05 -6.91 2.77
C ALA A 60 5.05 -7.01 1.60
N ILE A 61 4.28 -8.09 1.55
CA ILE A 61 3.32 -8.35 0.48
C ILE A 61 2.16 -7.32 0.54
N PRO A 62 1.95 -6.49 -0.51
CA PRO A 62 1.02 -5.38 -0.44
C PRO A 62 -0.43 -5.81 -0.34
N GLY A 63 -1.21 -5.06 0.44
CA GLY A 63 -2.63 -5.32 0.66
C GLY A 63 -3.60 -4.34 0.03
N LEU A 64 -3.15 -3.11 -0.26
CA LEU A 64 -4.02 -2.10 -0.82
C LEU A 64 -4.70 -2.54 -2.14
N PRO A 65 -4.03 -3.22 -3.10
CA PRO A 65 -4.69 -3.67 -4.31
C PRO A 65 -5.88 -4.59 -4.03
N ALA A 66 -5.75 -5.55 -3.11
CA ALA A 66 -6.86 -6.43 -2.71
C ALA A 66 -8.00 -5.64 -2.06
N ALA A 67 -7.67 -4.67 -1.19
CA ALA A 67 -8.68 -3.83 -0.56
C ALA A 67 -9.48 -3.02 -1.58
N LEU A 68 -8.82 -2.40 -2.58
CA LEU A 68 -9.51 -1.61 -3.60
C LEU A 68 -10.51 -2.47 -4.39
N VAL A 69 -10.12 -3.70 -4.74
CA VAL A 69 -11.00 -4.68 -5.40
C VAL A 69 -12.18 -5.03 -4.51
N GLU A 70 -11.92 -5.48 -3.27
CA GLU A 70 -12.97 -5.92 -2.34
C GLU A 70 -13.96 -4.79 -2.01
N LEU A 71 -13.45 -3.58 -1.77
CA LEU A 71 -14.26 -2.40 -1.51
C LEU A 71 -15.14 -2.07 -2.71
N ALA A 72 -14.60 -2.06 -3.93
CA ALA A 72 -15.38 -1.76 -5.13
C ALA A 72 -16.46 -2.82 -5.40
N GLU A 73 -16.14 -4.10 -5.24
CA GLU A 73 -17.06 -5.21 -5.53
C GLU A 73 -18.17 -5.37 -4.50
N ARG A 74 -17.88 -5.14 -3.21
CA ARG A 74 -18.81 -5.47 -2.11
C ARG A 74 -19.46 -4.27 -1.44
N HIS A 75 -18.78 -3.12 -1.45
CA HIS A 75 -19.20 -1.93 -0.70
C HIS A 75 -19.36 -0.69 -1.59
N GLY A 76 -18.84 -0.74 -2.82
CA GLY A 76 -18.84 0.35 -3.78
C GLY A 76 -20.12 0.40 -4.61
N ARG A 77 -20.49 1.61 -5.03
CA ARG A 77 -21.57 1.82 -6.01
C ARG A 77 -21.05 1.74 -7.46
N LEU A 78 -19.78 2.06 -7.67
CA LEU A 78 -19.17 2.13 -8.99
C LEU A 78 -18.25 0.92 -9.23
N PRO A 79 -18.19 0.38 -10.46
CA PRO A 79 -17.22 -0.65 -10.81
C PRO A 79 -15.78 -0.17 -10.58
N LEU A 80 -14.88 -1.10 -10.20
CA LEU A 80 -13.47 -0.81 -9.94
C LEU A 80 -12.80 0.01 -11.06
N LYS A 81 -13.06 -0.35 -12.32
CA LYS A 81 -12.55 0.38 -13.50
C LYS A 81 -12.94 1.86 -13.50
N THR A 82 -14.16 2.18 -13.10
CA THR A 82 -14.64 3.57 -13.02
C THR A 82 -13.95 4.29 -11.87
N SER A 83 -13.87 3.65 -10.70
CA SER A 83 -13.22 4.20 -9.50
C SER A 83 -11.73 4.48 -9.70
N LEU A 84 -11.02 3.65 -10.48
CA LEU A 84 -9.58 3.82 -10.77
C LEU A 84 -9.29 4.78 -11.93
N ALA A 85 -10.27 5.12 -12.78
CA ALA A 85 -10.05 5.93 -13.98
C ALA A 85 -9.36 7.29 -13.69
N PRO A 86 -9.74 8.06 -12.65
CA PRO A 86 -9.05 9.31 -12.33
C PRO A 86 -7.57 9.10 -11.94
N ALA A 87 -7.26 8.04 -11.18
CA ALA A 87 -5.89 7.73 -10.79
C ALA A 87 -5.04 7.29 -11.99
N ILE A 88 -5.62 6.54 -12.93
CA ILE A 88 -4.99 6.14 -14.19
C ILE A 88 -4.66 7.39 -15.03
N ALA A 89 -5.61 8.32 -15.16
CA ALA A 89 -5.40 9.58 -15.89
C ALA A 89 -4.27 10.41 -15.25
N LEU A 90 -4.30 10.61 -13.93
CA LEU A 90 -3.25 11.33 -13.21
C LEU A 90 -1.87 10.68 -13.35
N ALA A 91 -1.79 9.35 -13.34
CA ALA A 91 -0.53 8.64 -13.53
C ALA A 91 0.02 8.81 -14.96
N ASN A 92 -0.84 8.82 -15.98
CA ASN A 92 -0.45 9.01 -17.38
C ASN A 92 -0.10 10.46 -17.73
N GLU A 93 -1.01 11.39 -17.43
CA GLU A 93 -0.90 12.80 -17.82
C GLU A 93 0.06 13.57 -16.90
N GLY A 94 0.22 13.05 -15.68
CA GLY A 94 1.06 13.60 -14.63
C GLY A 94 0.40 14.76 -13.88
N PHE A 95 0.94 15.03 -12.71
CA PHE A 95 0.53 16.14 -11.85
C PHE A 95 1.70 17.09 -11.61
N ALA A 96 1.39 18.35 -11.29
CA ALA A 96 2.40 19.34 -10.94
C ALA A 96 2.94 19.05 -9.53
N VAL A 97 4.26 19.00 -9.41
CA VAL A 97 4.96 18.93 -8.12
C VAL A 97 4.64 20.20 -7.33
N ASP A 98 4.19 20.03 -6.10
CA ASP A 98 3.89 21.11 -5.17
C ASP A 98 4.92 21.16 -4.03
N ARG A 99 4.79 22.18 -3.18
CA ARG A 99 5.64 22.35 -2.00
C ARG A 99 5.64 21.11 -1.09
N VAL A 100 4.49 20.44 -0.92
CA VAL A 100 4.37 19.26 -0.05
C VAL A 100 5.16 18.08 -0.61
N TYR A 101 5.04 17.81 -1.91
CA TYR A 101 5.85 16.80 -2.59
C TYR A 101 7.33 17.08 -2.35
N ARG A 102 7.78 18.32 -2.57
CA ARG A 102 9.20 18.67 -2.42
C ARG A 102 9.71 18.44 -1.00
N GLU A 103 8.96 18.89 -0.01
CA GLU A 103 9.28 18.67 1.41
C GLU A 103 9.43 17.19 1.73
N ARG A 104 8.47 16.35 1.32
CA ARG A 104 8.47 14.92 1.62
C ARG A 104 9.53 14.14 0.85
N ALA A 105 9.77 14.50 -0.42
CA ALA A 105 10.83 13.92 -1.23
C ALA A 105 12.21 14.27 -0.66
N ALA A 106 12.41 15.51 -0.19
CA ALA A 106 13.65 15.95 0.43
C ALA A 106 14.00 15.12 1.68
N TRP A 107 13.01 14.78 2.52
CA TRP A 107 13.22 13.91 3.70
C TRP A 107 13.73 12.51 3.33
N ARG A 108 13.51 12.07 2.09
CA ARG A 108 13.86 10.73 1.61
C ARG A 108 14.86 10.78 0.45
N LEU A 109 15.47 11.94 0.16
CA LEU A 109 16.31 12.14 -1.02
C LEU A 109 17.47 11.14 -1.10
N ALA A 110 18.14 10.87 0.03
CA ALA A 110 19.21 9.88 0.07
C ALA A 110 18.74 8.47 -0.34
N ALA A 111 17.61 8.02 0.21
CA ALA A 111 17.03 6.71 -0.14
C ALA A 111 16.52 6.67 -1.58
N LEU A 112 15.96 7.78 -2.10
CA LEU A 112 15.53 7.88 -3.49
C LEU A 112 16.69 7.85 -4.47
N ARG A 113 17.87 8.38 -4.10
CA ARG A 113 19.09 8.32 -4.93
C ARG A 113 19.75 6.95 -4.94
N ASP A 114 19.63 6.21 -3.84
CA ASP A 114 20.28 4.91 -3.67
C ASP A 114 19.66 3.82 -4.58
N ASP A 115 18.40 4.00 -4.99
CA ASP A 115 17.72 3.15 -5.94
C ASP A 115 17.52 3.84 -7.30
N SER A 116 18.10 3.27 -8.35
CA SER A 116 18.07 3.85 -9.71
C SER A 116 16.66 4.02 -10.28
N GLU A 117 15.72 3.10 -9.98
CA GLU A 117 14.35 3.21 -10.46
C GLU A 117 13.57 4.29 -9.71
N SER A 118 13.75 4.38 -8.38
CA SER A 118 13.18 5.44 -7.56
C SER A 118 13.70 6.82 -8.00
N ALA A 119 15.00 6.94 -8.26
CA ALA A 119 15.60 8.18 -8.76
C ALA A 119 15.00 8.56 -10.12
N ARG A 120 14.87 7.60 -11.05
CA ARG A 120 14.27 7.82 -12.37
C ARG A 120 12.81 8.27 -12.28
N LEU A 121 12.05 7.71 -11.35
CA LEU A 121 10.61 7.97 -11.22
C LEU A 121 10.30 9.25 -10.46
N PHE A 122 11.08 9.59 -9.43
CA PHE A 122 10.70 10.63 -8.46
C PHE A 122 11.62 11.85 -8.42
N LEU A 123 12.78 11.80 -9.08
CA LEU A 123 13.77 12.86 -9.09
C LEU A 123 13.99 13.41 -10.52
N ASP A 124 14.38 14.69 -10.63
CA ASP A 124 14.89 15.29 -11.86
C ASP A 124 16.42 15.35 -11.75
N ARG A 125 17.14 14.56 -12.56
CA ARG A 125 18.61 14.50 -12.56
C ARG A 125 19.20 14.27 -11.16
N GLY A 126 18.56 13.42 -10.37
CA GLY A 126 18.98 13.06 -9.01
C GLY A 126 18.61 14.09 -7.94
N GLU A 127 17.91 15.16 -8.29
CA GLU A 127 17.42 16.17 -7.34
C GLU A 127 15.90 16.14 -7.22
N VAL A 128 15.38 16.68 -6.12
CA VAL A 128 13.93 16.86 -5.97
C VAL A 128 13.42 17.83 -7.05
N PRO A 129 12.44 17.44 -7.89
CA PRO A 129 11.94 18.31 -8.95
C PRO A 129 11.43 19.65 -8.42
N ALA A 130 11.55 20.69 -9.24
CA ALA A 130 11.05 22.02 -8.91
C ALA A 130 9.52 22.05 -8.84
N GLU A 131 8.96 23.05 -8.14
CA GLU A 131 7.50 23.25 -8.14
C GLU A 131 7.00 23.53 -9.56
N GLY A 132 5.85 22.96 -9.91
CA GLY A 132 5.32 23.00 -11.27
C GLY A 132 5.89 21.94 -12.21
N TYR A 133 6.97 21.23 -11.84
CA TYR A 133 7.45 20.09 -12.62
C TYR A 133 6.34 19.05 -12.78
N ARG A 134 6.13 18.56 -14.00
CA ARG A 134 5.07 17.58 -14.29
C ARG A 134 5.60 16.16 -14.08
N LEU A 135 5.26 15.56 -12.95
CA LEU A 135 5.62 14.17 -12.63
C LEU A 135 4.65 13.19 -13.29
N ARG A 136 5.15 12.30 -14.15
CA ARG A 136 4.38 11.25 -14.84
C ARG A 136 4.84 9.86 -14.40
N GLN A 137 3.91 8.92 -14.34
CA GLN A 137 4.12 7.53 -13.93
C GLN A 137 3.35 6.57 -14.85
N PRO A 138 3.65 6.51 -16.16
CA PRO A 138 2.89 5.68 -17.10
C PRO A 138 2.95 4.18 -16.75
N GLU A 139 4.02 3.69 -16.14
CA GLU A 139 4.13 2.31 -15.68
C GLU A 139 3.16 2.02 -14.51
N LEU A 140 2.91 3.01 -13.64
CA LEU A 140 1.88 2.91 -12.60
C LEU A 140 0.48 2.94 -13.23
N ALA A 141 0.28 3.75 -14.27
CA ALA A 141 -1.00 3.76 -15.00
C ALA A 141 -1.30 2.39 -15.63
N ALA A 142 -0.31 1.74 -16.26
CA ALA A 142 -0.45 0.39 -16.79
C ALA A 142 -0.75 -0.66 -15.70
N THR A 143 -0.13 -0.51 -14.54
CA THR A 143 -0.41 -1.34 -13.35
C THR A 143 -1.87 -1.17 -12.91
N LEU A 144 -2.34 0.07 -12.75
CA LEU A 144 -3.72 0.38 -12.38
C LEU A 144 -4.73 -0.09 -13.42
N GLN A 145 -4.41 -0.01 -14.72
CA GLN A 145 -5.24 -0.54 -15.81
C GLN A 145 -5.36 -2.06 -15.74
N THR A 146 -4.27 -2.77 -15.44
CA THR A 146 -4.28 -4.23 -15.26
C THR A 146 -5.22 -4.61 -14.10
N ILE A 147 -5.10 -3.92 -12.96
CA ILE A 147 -5.99 -4.12 -11.80
C ILE A 147 -7.45 -3.81 -12.17
N ALA A 148 -7.70 -2.69 -12.86
CA ALA A 148 -9.04 -2.29 -13.27
C ALA A 148 -9.71 -3.32 -14.21
N ALA A 149 -8.93 -4.01 -15.04
CA ALA A 149 -9.43 -4.99 -15.99
C ALA A 149 -9.57 -6.41 -15.40
N GLN A 150 -8.68 -6.79 -14.48
CA GLN A 150 -8.53 -8.17 -14.02
C GLN A 150 -8.82 -8.36 -12.52
N GLY A 151 -9.20 -7.28 -11.82
CA GLY A 151 -9.48 -7.31 -10.39
C GLY A 151 -8.27 -7.75 -9.57
N HIS A 152 -8.51 -8.65 -8.60
CA HIS A 152 -7.46 -9.19 -7.72
C HIS A 152 -6.33 -9.86 -8.51
N ALA A 153 -6.67 -10.69 -9.51
CA ALA A 153 -5.67 -11.37 -10.33
C ALA A 153 -4.74 -10.40 -11.08
N GLY A 154 -5.20 -9.18 -11.35
CA GLY A 154 -4.42 -8.15 -12.04
C GLY A 154 -3.18 -7.68 -11.27
N PHE A 155 -3.12 -7.88 -9.94
CA PHE A 155 -1.93 -7.58 -9.14
C PHE A 155 -1.24 -8.84 -8.60
N TYR A 156 -2.04 -9.85 -8.22
CA TYR A 156 -1.56 -11.00 -7.46
C TYR A 156 -1.28 -12.25 -8.33
N ALA A 157 -1.49 -12.17 -9.64
CA ALA A 157 -1.23 -13.26 -10.58
C ALA A 157 -0.70 -12.77 -11.94
N GLY A 158 -0.35 -13.72 -12.80
CA GLY A 158 0.07 -13.48 -14.17
C GLY A 158 1.33 -12.61 -14.31
N HIS A 159 1.45 -11.95 -15.45
CA HIS A 159 2.67 -11.26 -15.85
C HIS A 159 3.08 -10.11 -14.89
N LEU A 160 2.11 -9.39 -14.31
CA LEU A 160 2.43 -8.33 -13.35
C LEU A 160 3.03 -8.91 -12.07
N ALA A 161 2.46 -9.99 -11.53
CA ALA A 161 3.00 -10.68 -10.36
C ALA A 161 4.43 -11.21 -10.61
N GLU A 162 4.67 -11.80 -11.78
CA GLU A 162 6.01 -12.24 -12.21
C GLU A 162 7.02 -11.10 -12.23
N ARG A 163 6.64 -9.94 -12.80
CA ARG A 163 7.49 -8.74 -12.85
C ARG A 163 7.78 -8.17 -11.46
N LEU A 164 6.78 -8.14 -10.58
CA LEU A 164 6.95 -7.68 -9.19
C LEU A 164 7.95 -8.57 -8.45
N VAL A 165 7.76 -9.90 -8.50
CA VAL A 165 8.65 -10.85 -7.84
C VAL A 165 10.06 -10.78 -8.42
N ALA A 166 10.20 -10.72 -9.75
CA ALA A 166 11.50 -10.60 -10.40
C ALA A 166 12.23 -9.30 -9.99
N GLY A 167 11.52 -8.17 -9.98
CA GLY A 167 12.06 -6.87 -9.56
C GLY A 167 12.52 -6.87 -8.11
N VAL A 168 11.66 -7.34 -7.20
CA VAL A 168 11.96 -7.44 -5.76
C VAL A 168 13.17 -8.36 -5.51
N ARG A 169 13.21 -9.54 -6.15
CA ARG A 169 14.34 -10.47 -5.99
C ARG A 169 15.63 -9.93 -6.57
N LYS A 170 15.58 -9.27 -7.74
CA LYS A 170 16.75 -8.60 -8.33
C LYS A 170 17.33 -7.53 -7.39
N ALA A 171 16.46 -6.84 -6.65
CA ALA A 171 16.85 -5.84 -5.65
C ALA A 171 17.17 -6.43 -4.26
N GLY A 172 17.30 -7.75 -4.12
CA GLY A 172 17.70 -8.42 -2.87
C GLY A 172 16.56 -8.73 -1.89
N GLY A 173 15.31 -8.59 -2.32
CA GLY A 173 14.14 -9.01 -1.55
C GLY A 173 13.83 -10.50 -1.67
N ILE A 174 12.88 -10.96 -0.86
CA ILE A 174 12.60 -12.40 -0.66
C ILE A 174 11.19 -12.82 -1.09
N TRP A 175 10.54 -12.03 -1.94
CA TRP A 175 9.23 -12.38 -2.48
C TRP A 175 9.30 -13.61 -3.40
N SER A 176 8.16 -14.28 -3.50
CA SER A 176 7.86 -15.41 -4.36
C SER A 176 6.47 -15.22 -4.98
N LEU A 177 6.16 -16.00 -6.02
CA LEU A 177 4.81 -15.99 -6.59
C LEU A 177 3.77 -16.55 -5.62
N ASP A 178 4.18 -17.49 -4.75
CA ASP A 178 3.32 -18.08 -3.74
C ASP A 178 2.84 -17.03 -2.73
N ASP A 179 3.72 -16.08 -2.38
CA ASP A 179 3.36 -14.94 -1.52
C ASP A 179 2.19 -14.13 -2.07
N LEU A 180 2.26 -13.77 -3.36
CA LEU A 180 1.22 -12.99 -4.02
C LEU A 180 -0.06 -13.82 -4.18
N ARG A 181 0.08 -15.08 -4.59
CA ARG A 181 -1.04 -16.00 -4.79
C ARG A 181 -1.83 -16.26 -3.49
N GLU A 182 -1.15 -16.30 -2.34
CA GLU A 182 -1.77 -16.52 -1.03
C GLU A 182 -2.30 -15.25 -0.36
N TYR A 183 -1.97 -14.07 -0.86
CA TYR A 183 -2.42 -12.83 -0.24
C TYR A 183 -3.93 -12.65 -0.34
N ARG A 184 -4.58 -12.46 0.81
CA ARG A 184 -6.01 -12.12 0.93
C ARG A 184 -6.16 -11.06 2.01
N SER A 185 -7.03 -10.09 1.76
CA SER A 185 -7.58 -9.21 2.80
C SER A 185 -8.45 -10.04 3.76
N VAL A 186 -8.55 -9.58 5.00
CA VAL A 186 -9.27 -10.27 6.08
C VAL A 186 -10.38 -9.36 6.58
N ARG A 187 -11.61 -9.85 6.61
CA ARG A 187 -12.72 -9.17 7.29
C ARG A 187 -12.71 -9.51 8.77
N ARG A 188 -12.88 -8.51 9.62
CA ARG A 188 -12.86 -8.60 11.07
C ARG A 188 -14.07 -7.86 11.64
N ALA A 189 -14.53 -8.30 12.80
CA ALA A 189 -15.43 -7.49 13.61
C ALA A 189 -14.64 -6.32 14.21
N PRO A 190 -15.11 -5.07 14.11
CA PRO A 190 -14.44 -3.95 14.76
C PRO A 190 -14.56 -4.05 16.28
N LEU A 191 -13.61 -3.43 16.99
CA LEU A 191 -13.72 -3.26 18.43
C LEU A 191 -14.81 -2.23 18.72
N ARG A 192 -15.54 -2.44 19.82
CA ARG A 192 -16.64 -1.59 20.26
C ARG A 192 -16.50 -1.34 21.75
N PHE A 193 -16.47 -0.08 22.14
CA PHE A 193 -16.35 0.33 23.54
C PHE A 193 -17.41 1.37 23.88
N PRO A 194 -18.17 1.19 24.98
CA PRO A 194 -19.10 2.20 25.45
C PRO A 194 -18.33 3.44 25.93
N LEU A 195 -18.88 4.62 25.65
CA LEU A 195 -18.40 5.91 26.13
C LEU A 195 -19.51 6.61 26.95
N ALA A 196 -19.17 7.75 27.56
CA ALA A 196 -20.15 8.59 28.25
C ALA A 196 -21.29 9.04 27.32
N ASP A 197 -22.45 9.31 27.93
CA ASP A 197 -23.64 9.85 27.25
C ASP A 197 -24.23 8.92 26.18
N GLY A 198 -24.07 7.60 26.35
CA GLY A 198 -24.59 6.60 25.41
C GLY A 198 -23.86 6.56 24.07
N ARG A 199 -22.68 7.18 23.98
CA ARG A 199 -21.81 7.11 22.79
C ARG A 199 -21.04 5.79 22.77
N GLU A 200 -20.48 5.47 21.61
CA GLU A 200 -19.67 4.28 21.40
C GLU A 200 -18.44 4.62 20.54
N LEU A 201 -17.29 4.10 20.93
CA LEU A 201 -16.08 4.06 20.11
C LEU A 201 -16.08 2.76 19.31
N ILE A 202 -16.12 2.86 17.98
CA ILE A 202 -15.93 1.74 17.06
C ILE A 202 -14.58 1.91 16.39
N SER A 203 -13.68 0.95 16.56
CA SER A 203 -12.27 1.10 16.15
C SER A 203 -11.62 -0.20 15.67
N ALA A 204 -10.37 -0.08 15.24
CA ALA A 204 -9.61 -1.14 14.62
C ALA A 204 -9.30 -2.30 15.59
N PRO A 205 -9.64 -3.55 15.26
CA PRO A 205 -9.18 -4.73 15.97
C PRO A 205 -7.70 -5.05 15.64
N PRO A 206 -7.09 -6.00 16.37
CA PRO A 206 -5.83 -6.61 15.96
C PRO A 206 -5.88 -7.05 14.48
N PRO A 207 -4.82 -6.80 13.69
CA PRO A 207 -3.44 -6.52 14.11
C PRO A 207 -3.13 -5.04 14.42
N SER A 208 -4.11 -4.14 14.40
CA SER A 208 -3.92 -2.77 14.91
C SER A 208 -3.95 -2.74 16.44
N ALA A 209 -2.96 -2.09 17.05
CA ALA A 209 -2.99 -1.78 18.49
C ALA A 209 -3.80 -0.52 18.82
N GLY A 210 -4.10 0.32 17.81
CA GLY A 210 -4.68 1.65 18.02
C GLY A 210 -6.08 1.62 18.63
N GLY A 211 -6.92 0.65 18.24
CA GLY A 211 -8.27 0.54 18.79
C GLY A 211 -8.28 0.16 20.27
N VAL A 212 -7.34 -0.66 20.71
CA VAL A 212 -7.16 -1.00 22.13
C VAL A 212 -6.62 0.20 22.91
N ALA A 213 -5.59 0.86 22.39
CA ALA A 213 -4.95 2.01 23.06
C ALA A 213 -5.90 3.21 23.21
N LEU A 214 -6.79 3.46 22.23
CA LEU A 214 -7.81 4.51 22.33
C LEU A 214 -8.90 4.22 23.36
N ALA A 215 -9.06 2.97 23.77
CA ALA A 215 -10.07 2.54 24.72
C ALA A 215 -9.58 2.49 26.17
N GLN A 216 -8.27 2.64 26.40
CA GLN A 216 -7.65 2.77 27.72
C GLN A 216 -7.81 4.21 28.24
#